data_AF-A0A538CNE7-F1
#
_entry.id   AF-A0A538CNE7-F1
#
_cell.length_a   1.000
_cell.length_b   1.000
_cell.length_c   1.000
_cell.angle_alpha   90.00
_cell.angle_beta   90.00
_cell.angle_gamma   90.00
#
_symmetry.space_group_name_H-M   'P 1'
#
loop_
_entity.id
_entity.type
_entity.pdbx_description
1 polymer ?
#
loop_
_entity_poly.entity_id
_entity_poly.type
_entity_poly.pdbx_seq_one_letter_code
_entity_poly.pdbx_strand_id
1 'polypeptide(L)'
;MAGVARVPGPSLRSRAGDCGGARRVRGGHKLRHVRIALVSDLHGNAVAFRAALADLEAHEPDLIVSLGDVAQGGPQPRECVDLLQELDCPCVYGNSDDYLLTLDFGAEETEDEEQRQRLLTTAHWSREQLGSDGLAFLRRFEPTVNAGRLVCCHATPSSNEDVILPATPLEDVERALADADADAVATGHVHLQWLRRVGRVLWFSVGSVGLVWEHKEPLDRVPFEPFSEYALVDDENLAVEFRRIPFDVEELISAARAKDFPGFDRWAELWKR
;
A
#
# COMPACT_ATOMS: atom_id res chain seq x y z
N MET A 1 -42.56 -21.90 16.71
CA MET A 1 -42.08 -23.12 16.03
C MET A 1 -41.28 -22.68 14.81
N ALA A 2 -40.21 -23.42 14.50
CA ALA A 2 -39.15 -23.13 13.51
C ALA A 2 -38.20 -21.98 13.95
N GLY A 3 -36.98 -22.20 14.45
CA GLY A 3 -36.09 -23.37 14.38
C GLY A 3 -35.11 -23.22 13.21
N VAL A 4 -34.15 -22.28 13.31
CA VAL A 4 -33.05 -22.13 12.34
C VAL A 4 -31.77 -22.68 12.96
N ALA A 5 -31.18 -23.65 12.26
CA ALA A 5 -30.09 -24.49 12.69
C ALA A 5 -28.74 -23.75 12.69
N ARG A 6 -27.97 -23.95 13.76
CA ARG A 6 -26.55 -23.57 13.86
C ARG A 6 -25.70 -24.57 13.08
N VAL A 7 -24.80 -24.06 12.23
CA VAL A 7 -23.74 -24.84 11.58
C VAL A 7 -22.57 -25.01 12.56
N PRO A 8 -21.92 -26.19 12.68
CA PRO A 8 -20.84 -26.42 13.64
C PRO A 8 -19.49 -25.91 13.10
N GLY A 9 -18.76 -25.14 13.91
CA GLY A 9 -17.37 -24.80 13.68
C GLY A 9 -16.42 -26.00 13.87
N PRO A 10 -15.22 -25.97 13.29
CA PRO A 10 -14.28 -27.08 13.35
C PRO A 10 -13.68 -27.21 14.76
N SER A 11 -13.77 -28.42 15.31
CA SER A 11 -13.27 -28.79 16.64
C SER A 11 -11.76 -29.02 16.63
N LEU A 12 -11.00 -28.19 17.36
CA LEU A 12 -9.59 -28.46 17.67
C LEU A 12 -9.53 -29.39 18.90
N ARG A 13 -9.09 -30.64 18.70
CA ARG A 13 -8.82 -31.58 19.80
C ARG A 13 -7.40 -31.35 20.31
N SER A 14 -7.30 -31.02 21.60
CA SER A 14 -6.07 -31.07 22.38
C SER A 14 -5.62 -32.52 22.62
N ARG A 15 -4.32 -32.79 22.45
CA ARG A 15 -3.64 -33.89 23.13
C ARG A 15 -2.32 -33.39 23.69
N ALA A 16 -2.21 -33.44 25.02
CA ALA A 16 -0.96 -33.37 25.75
C ALA A 16 -0.32 -34.75 25.80
N GLY A 17 1.02 -34.81 25.80
CA GLY A 17 1.76 -35.98 26.27
C GLY A 17 3.14 -36.20 25.64
N ASP A 18 4.15 -35.88 26.45
CA ASP A 18 5.34 -36.69 26.75
C ASP A 18 6.67 -36.51 25.97
N CYS A 19 7.72 -36.83 26.71
CA CYS A 19 9.05 -36.25 26.73
C CYS A 19 10.11 -37.12 26.02
N GLY A 20 11.21 -36.49 25.59
CA GLY A 20 12.54 -37.11 25.55
C GLY A 20 12.90 -37.92 24.30
N GLY A 21 13.89 -37.45 23.54
CA GLY A 21 14.62 -38.27 22.58
C GLY A 21 15.20 -37.48 21.41
N ALA A 22 16.51 -37.23 21.43
CA ALA A 22 17.24 -36.66 20.31
C ALA A 22 17.08 -37.53 19.05
N ARG A 23 16.43 -36.98 18.02
CA ARG A 23 16.44 -37.53 16.65
C ARG A 23 16.69 -36.39 15.68
N ARG A 24 17.88 -36.37 15.08
CA ARG A 24 18.15 -35.57 13.88
C ARG A 24 17.22 -36.09 12.78
N VAL A 25 16.21 -35.30 12.43
CA VAL A 25 15.44 -35.48 11.21
C VAL A 25 16.11 -34.62 10.14
N ARG A 26 16.90 -35.26 9.27
CA ARG A 26 17.19 -34.70 7.95
C ARG A 26 15.91 -34.85 7.13
N GLY A 27 15.07 -33.83 7.15
CA GLY A 27 13.95 -33.66 6.24
C GLY A 27 14.19 -32.36 5.49
N GLY A 28 14.46 -32.45 4.20
CA GLY A 28 14.45 -31.27 3.33
C GLY A 28 13.04 -30.69 3.35
N HIS A 29 12.84 -29.60 4.08
CA HIS A 29 11.74 -28.71 3.80
C HIS A 29 11.98 -28.22 2.38
N LYS A 30 11.16 -28.68 1.42
CA LYS A 30 10.92 -27.82 0.26
C LYS A 30 10.46 -26.50 0.86
N LEU A 31 11.28 -25.47 0.74
CA LEU A 31 10.88 -24.11 1.09
C LEU A 31 9.57 -23.89 0.35
N ARG A 32 8.52 -23.57 1.08
CA ARG A 32 7.25 -23.24 0.44
C ARG A 32 7.55 -21.98 -0.35
N HIS A 33 7.45 -22.08 -1.66
CA HIS A 33 7.34 -20.95 -2.57
C HIS A 33 6.29 -19.99 -2.00
N VAL A 34 6.67 -18.74 -1.74
CA VAL A 34 5.74 -17.72 -1.23
C VAL A 34 5.49 -16.71 -2.34
N ARG A 35 4.22 -16.61 -2.76
CA ARG A 35 3.77 -15.55 -3.65
C ARG A 35 3.27 -14.36 -2.84
N ILE A 36 3.91 -13.22 -3.03
CA ILE A 36 3.63 -12.00 -2.27
C ILE A 36 2.97 -10.99 -3.22
N ALA A 37 1.84 -10.42 -2.82
CA ALA A 37 1.26 -9.26 -3.48
C ALA A 37 1.61 -7.99 -2.69
N LEU A 38 1.99 -6.95 -3.40
CA LEU A 38 2.41 -5.67 -2.84
C LEU A 38 1.52 -4.58 -3.42
N VAL A 39 0.77 -3.91 -2.56
CA VAL A 39 -0.09 -2.77 -2.89
C VAL A 39 0.43 -1.51 -2.20
N SER A 40 0.27 -0.35 -2.80
CA SER A 40 0.76 0.92 -2.26
C SER A 40 -0.09 2.09 -2.73
N ASP A 41 0.00 3.22 -2.02
CA ASP A 41 -0.51 4.52 -2.45
C ASP A 41 -1.99 4.43 -2.83
N LEU A 42 -2.80 3.91 -1.90
CA LEU A 42 -4.25 3.72 -2.08
C LEU A 42 -4.99 5.06 -2.11
N HIS A 43 -4.48 6.07 -1.41
CA HIS A 43 -4.98 7.45 -1.36
C HIS A 43 -6.50 7.60 -1.24
N GLY A 44 -7.15 6.79 -0.40
CA GLY A 44 -8.60 6.85 -0.24
C GLY A 44 -9.39 6.61 -1.54
N ASN A 45 -8.85 5.81 -2.47
CA ASN A 45 -9.52 5.40 -3.70
C ASN A 45 -9.94 3.92 -3.61
N ALA A 46 -11.04 3.66 -2.92
CA ALA A 46 -11.51 2.30 -2.69
C ALA A 46 -12.08 1.63 -3.94
N VAL A 47 -12.51 2.41 -4.95
CA VAL A 47 -12.90 1.86 -6.26
C VAL A 47 -11.70 1.20 -6.94
N ALA A 48 -10.57 1.91 -7.03
CA ALA A 48 -9.35 1.36 -7.60
C ALA A 48 -8.82 0.19 -6.77
N PHE A 49 -8.85 0.30 -5.43
CA PHE A 49 -8.41 -0.78 -4.57
C PHE A 49 -9.26 -2.05 -4.72
N ARG A 50 -10.59 -1.94 -4.81
CA ARG A 50 -11.47 -3.09 -5.10
C ARG A 50 -11.16 -3.73 -6.46
N ALA A 51 -10.83 -2.92 -7.48
CA ALA A 51 -10.43 -3.45 -8.78
C ALA A 51 -9.13 -4.25 -8.70
N ALA A 52 -8.12 -3.76 -7.96
CA ALA A 52 -6.89 -4.50 -7.69
C ALA A 52 -7.14 -5.79 -6.88
N LEU A 53 -8.00 -5.74 -5.86
CA LEU A 53 -8.32 -6.93 -5.05
C LEU A 53 -9.04 -8.01 -5.86
N ALA A 54 -10.01 -7.63 -6.70
CA ALA A 54 -10.70 -8.56 -7.59
C ALA A 54 -9.74 -9.24 -8.57
N ASP A 55 -8.74 -8.52 -9.04
CA ASP A 55 -7.68 -9.08 -9.88
C ASP A 55 -6.71 -9.98 -9.10
N LEU A 56 -6.35 -9.57 -7.88
CA LEU A 56 -5.47 -10.30 -6.97
C LEU A 56 -6.06 -11.64 -6.55
N GLU A 57 -7.39 -11.75 -6.40
CA GLU A 57 -8.09 -13.02 -6.11
C GLU A 57 -7.75 -14.12 -7.12
N ALA A 58 -7.58 -13.79 -8.40
CA ALA A 58 -7.24 -14.77 -9.44
C ALA A 58 -5.81 -15.32 -9.33
N HIS A 59 -4.96 -14.69 -8.53
CA HIS A 59 -3.54 -15.03 -8.39
C HIS A 59 -3.21 -15.76 -7.08
N GLU A 60 -4.17 -15.83 -6.15
CA GLU A 60 -4.08 -16.54 -4.86
C GLU A 60 -2.73 -16.32 -4.13
N PRO A 61 -2.32 -15.07 -3.84
CA PRO A 61 -1.05 -14.84 -3.13
C PRO A 61 -1.11 -15.41 -1.71
N ASP A 62 0.03 -15.93 -1.25
CA ASP A 62 0.19 -16.43 0.12
C ASP A 62 0.25 -15.30 1.15
N LEU A 63 0.69 -14.11 0.71
CA LEU A 63 0.82 -12.91 1.53
C LEU A 63 0.49 -11.66 0.73
N ILE A 64 -0.21 -10.71 1.35
CA ILE A 64 -0.38 -9.35 0.83
C ILE A 64 0.36 -8.41 1.79
N VAL A 65 1.01 -7.36 1.28
CA VAL A 65 1.60 -6.29 2.09
C VAL A 65 1.18 -4.95 1.51
N SER A 66 0.71 -4.05 2.36
CA SER A 66 0.48 -2.65 2.00
C SER A 66 1.73 -1.83 2.28
N LEU A 67 2.18 -1.02 1.31
CA LEU A 67 3.37 -0.18 1.42
C LEU A 67 3.06 1.25 1.89
N GLY A 68 1.82 1.53 2.30
CA GLY A 68 1.42 2.81 2.91
C GLY A 68 0.58 3.69 2.00
N ASP A 69 0.35 4.92 2.46
CA ASP A 69 -0.44 5.97 1.83
C ASP A 69 -1.88 5.53 1.54
N VAL A 70 -2.59 5.23 2.64
CA VAL A 70 -3.85 4.49 2.58
C VAL A 70 -5.06 5.40 2.38
N ALA A 71 -5.18 6.43 3.19
CA ALA A 71 -6.47 7.11 3.39
C ALA A 71 -6.50 8.54 2.84
N GLN A 72 -5.37 9.24 2.78
CA GLN A 72 -5.36 10.66 2.48
C GLN A 72 -5.31 10.93 0.96
N GLY A 73 -6.08 11.93 0.50
CA GLY A 73 -6.04 12.44 -0.88
C GLY A 73 -7.29 12.14 -1.71
N GLY A 74 -8.02 11.08 -1.39
CA GLY A 74 -9.22 10.64 -2.11
C GLY A 74 -10.49 10.57 -1.26
N PRO A 75 -11.64 10.29 -1.91
CA PRO A 75 -12.97 10.42 -1.31
C PRO A 75 -13.41 9.22 -0.44
N GLN A 76 -12.64 8.15 -0.38
CA GLN A 76 -13.00 6.90 0.29
C GLN A 76 -11.95 6.46 1.34
N PRO A 77 -11.53 7.34 2.27
CA PRO A 77 -10.54 7.00 3.30
C PRO A 77 -10.99 5.83 4.18
N ARG A 78 -12.26 5.87 4.62
CA ARG A 78 -12.84 4.84 5.49
C ARG A 78 -12.88 3.49 4.82
N GLU A 79 -13.33 3.43 3.57
CA GLU A 79 -13.46 2.18 2.83
C GLU A 79 -12.10 1.54 2.53
N CYS A 80 -11.06 2.34 2.24
CA CYS A 80 -9.69 1.79 2.10
C CYS A 80 -9.19 1.16 3.41
N VAL A 81 -9.43 1.82 4.55
CA VAL A 81 -9.07 1.29 5.86
C VAL A 81 -9.85 0.02 6.19
N ASP A 82 -11.17 0.00 5.97
CA ASP A 82 -12.00 -1.17 6.23
C ASP A 82 -11.54 -2.37 5.38
N LEU A 83 -11.24 -2.16 4.08
CA LEU A 83 -10.70 -3.20 3.20
C LEU A 83 -9.35 -3.74 3.69
N LEU A 84 -8.42 -2.88 4.13
CA LEU A 84 -7.14 -3.34 4.69
C LEU A 84 -7.32 -4.10 6.02
N GLN A 85 -8.28 -3.70 6.85
CA GLN A 85 -8.61 -4.43 8.07
C GLN A 85 -9.18 -5.82 7.78
N GLU A 86 -10.01 -5.95 6.75
CA GLU A 86 -10.55 -7.24 6.30
C GLU A 86 -9.46 -8.17 5.75
N LEU A 87 -8.46 -7.61 5.06
CA LEU A 87 -7.31 -8.36 4.56
C LEU A 87 -6.36 -8.85 5.66
N ASP A 88 -6.36 -8.18 6.82
CA ASP A 88 -5.45 -8.45 7.96
C ASP A 88 -3.98 -8.58 7.53
N CYS A 89 -3.56 -7.73 6.60
CA CYS A 89 -2.21 -7.75 6.04
C CYS A 89 -1.25 -6.82 6.79
N PRO A 90 0.07 -7.13 6.81
CA PRO A 90 1.09 -6.18 7.24
C PRO A 90 1.01 -4.88 6.42
N CYS A 91 1.17 -3.74 7.10
CA CYS A 91 1.10 -2.42 6.51
C CYS A 91 2.32 -1.60 6.90
N VAL A 92 2.93 -0.97 5.92
CA VAL A 92 4.01 -0.01 6.08
C VAL A 92 3.47 1.39 6.25
N TYR A 93 4.16 2.22 7.03
CA TYR A 93 3.84 3.61 7.28
C TYR A 93 4.33 4.53 6.14
N GLY A 94 3.40 5.19 5.44
CA GLY A 94 3.70 6.18 4.39
C GLY A 94 3.80 7.62 4.90
N ASN A 95 4.20 8.56 4.04
CA ASN A 95 4.26 9.99 4.40
C ASN A 95 2.87 10.63 4.45
N SER A 96 1.95 10.25 3.56
CA SER A 96 0.57 10.76 3.63
C SER A 96 -0.19 10.22 4.84
N ASP A 97 0.14 8.99 5.28
CA ASP A 97 -0.36 8.44 6.54
C ASP A 97 0.15 9.26 7.75
N ASP A 98 1.43 9.65 7.73
CA ASP A 98 2.03 10.48 8.76
C ASP A 98 1.40 11.87 8.81
N TYR A 99 1.35 12.54 7.66
CA TYR A 99 0.68 13.83 7.50
C TYR A 99 -0.77 13.78 8.00
N LEU A 100 -1.52 12.72 7.68
CA LEU A 100 -2.90 12.59 8.14
C LEU A 100 -3.01 12.48 9.67
N LEU A 101 -2.03 11.84 10.33
CA LEU A 101 -2.02 11.66 11.77
C LEU A 101 -1.52 12.89 12.54
N THR A 102 -0.51 13.58 12.00
CA THR A 102 0.21 14.68 12.67
C THR A 102 -0.25 16.07 12.22
N LEU A 103 -0.74 16.18 10.98
CA LEU A 103 -0.93 17.44 10.24
C LEU A 103 0.37 18.22 10.02
N ASP A 104 1.51 17.54 10.07
CA ASP A 104 2.84 18.07 9.75
C ASP A 104 3.17 17.72 8.28
N PHE A 105 3.47 18.72 7.46
CA PHE A 105 3.71 18.54 6.04
C PHE A 105 5.09 17.94 5.71
N GLY A 106 6.01 17.89 6.67
CA GLY A 106 7.35 17.32 6.45
C GLY A 106 8.07 18.00 5.27
N ALA A 107 8.67 17.20 4.38
CA ALA A 107 9.32 17.72 3.15
C ALA A 107 8.35 18.32 2.12
N GLU A 108 7.03 18.12 2.26
CA GLU A 108 6.01 18.64 1.32
C GLU A 108 5.40 19.98 1.75
N GLU A 109 5.99 20.66 2.74
CA GLU A 109 5.55 22.00 3.16
C GLU A 109 5.55 22.98 1.97
N THR A 110 4.50 23.78 1.85
CA THR A 110 4.31 24.74 0.74
C THR A 110 4.17 26.16 1.27
N GLU A 111 4.84 27.11 0.61
CA GLU A 111 4.67 28.54 0.88
C GLU A 111 3.34 29.09 0.33
N ASP A 112 2.64 28.31 -0.52
CA ASP A 112 1.30 28.66 -1.03
C ASP A 112 0.24 28.38 0.05
N GLU A 113 -0.17 29.45 0.73
CA GLU A 113 -1.20 29.40 1.77
C GLU A 113 -2.53 28.81 1.28
N GLU A 114 -2.94 29.06 0.02
CA GLU A 114 -4.19 28.50 -0.51
C GLU A 114 -4.06 26.99 -0.69
N GLN A 115 -2.92 26.52 -1.21
CA GLN A 115 -2.63 25.10 -1.30
C GLN A 115 -2.60 24.45 0.08
N ARG A 116 -1.91 25.05 1.04
CA ARG A 116 -1.80 24.57 2.41
C ARG A 116 -3.17 24.41 3.08
N GLN A 117 -4.05 25.42 2.96
CA GLN A 117 -5.41 25.36 3.50
C GLN A 117 -6.26 24.28 2.85
N ARG A 118 -6.11 24.06 1.53
CA ARG A 118 -6.81 22.97 0.84
C ARG A 118 -6.37 21.59 1.36
N LEU A 119 -5.07 21.37 1.50
CA LEU A 119 -4.53 20.12 2.03
C LEU A 119 -5.02 19.84 3.47
N LEU A 120 -4.97 20.86 4.35
CA LEU A 120 -5.50 20.75 5.71
C LEU A 120 -7.00 20.47 5.74
N THR A 121 -7.77 21.13 4.87
CA THR A 121 -9.23 20.90 4.78
C THR A 121 -9.52 19.43 4.43
N THR A 122 -8.82 18.89 3.43
CA THR A 122 -8.96 17.48 3.05
C THR A 122 -8.48 16.55 4.16
N ALA A 123 -7.35 16.84 4.83
CA ALA A 123 -6.84 16.02 5.93
C ALA A 123 -7.82 15.98 7.11
N HIS A 124 -8.38 17.12 7.52
CA HIS A 124 -9.40 17.19 8.57
C HIS A 124 -10.64 16.38 8.19
N TRP A 125 -11.13 16.55 6.97
CA TRP A 125 -12.26 15.77 6.46
C TRP A 125 -11.97 14.27 6.47
N SER A 126 -10.81 13.83 5.98
CA SER A 126 -10.39 12.41 6.00
C SER A 126 -10.35 11.85 7.43
N ARG A 127 -9.82 12.61 8.40
CA ARG A 127 -9.81 12.21 9.82
C ARG A 127 -11.21 12.05 10.39
N GLU A 128 -12.15 12.92 10.01
CA GLU A 128 -13.56 12.81 10.40
C GLU A 128 -14.20 11.54 9.83
N GLN A 129 -13.94 11.22 8.57
CA GLN A 129 -14.45 9.98 7.95
C GLN A 129 -13.87 8.72 8.61
N LEU A 130 -12.60 8.74 9.01
CA LEU A 130 -11.94 7.59 9.64
C LEU A 130 -12.43 7.34 11.07
N GLY A 131 -12.76 8.38 11.82
CA GLY A 131 -13.04 8.25 13.24
C GLY A 131 -11.82 7.84 14.07
N SER A 132 -12.03 7.60 15.36
CA SER A 132 -10.93 7.26 16.28
C SER A 132 -10.36 5.86 16.04
N ASP A 133 -11.20 4.91 15.60
CA ASP A 133 -10.82 3.55 15.27
C ASP A 133 -9.97 3.47 14.00
N GLY A 134 -10.36 4.18 12.93
CA GLY A 134 -9.56 4.26 11.71
C GLY A 134 -8.19 4.88 11.95
N LEU A 135 -8.13 6.00 12.70
CA LEU A 135 -6.86 6.62 13.07
C LEU A 135 -6.02 5.74 14.02
N ALA A 136 -6.65 4.92 14.87
CA ALA A 136 -5.92 3.96 15.70
C ALA A 136 -5.34 2.81 14.87
N PHE A 137 -6.01 2.41 13.78
CA PHE A 137 -5.50 1.41 12.85
C PHE A 137 -4.25 1.89 12.12
N LEU A 138 -4.26 3.10 11.55
CA LEU A 138 -3.08 3.66 10.85
C LEU A 138 -1.84 3.74 11.75
N ARG A 139 -2.02 4.04 13.05
CA ARG A 139 -0.91 4.08 14.03
C ARG A 139 -0.23 2.74 14.29
N ARG A 140 -0.78 1.62 13.79
CA ARG A 140 -0.17 0.29 13.91
C ARG A 140 0.80 -0.03 12.79
N PHE A 141 0.89 0.80 11.75
CA PHE A 141 1.75 0.52 10.63
C PHE A 141 3.22 0.62 11.05
N GLU A 142 4.05 -0.19 10.42
CA GLU A 142 5.48 -0.28 10.74
C GLU A 142 6.30 0.51 9.72
N PRO A 143 7.45 1.10 10.06
CA PRO A 143 8.30 1.77 9.07
C PRO A 143 8.80 0.83 7.96
N THR A 144 8.98 -0.46 8.30
CA THR A 144 9.38 -1.50 7.35
C THR A 144 8.71 -2.83 7.72
N VAL A 145 8.47 -3.67 6.71
CA VAL A 145 7.96 -5.04 6.87
C VAL A 145 8.89 -6.01 6.13
N ASN A 146 9.27 -7.12 6.75
CA ASN A 146 9.98 -8.19 6.06
C ASN A 146 8.98 -9.20 5.47
N ALA A 147 9.08 -9.48 4.18
CA ALA A 147 8.23 -10.44 3.47
C ALA A 147 9.10 -11.41 2.67
N GLY A 148 9.34 -12.61 3.20
CA GLY A 148 10.26 -13.56 2.60
C GLY A 148 11.68 -13.01 2.52
N ARG A 149 12.16 -12.73 1.30
CA ARG A 149 13.49 -12.15 1.01
C ARG A 149 13.47 -10.64 0.77
N LEU A 150 12.31 -10.02 0.93
CA LEU A 150 12.07 -8.62 0.66
C LEU A 150 12.06 -7.81 1.96
N VAL A 151 12.64 -6.61 1.90
CA VAL A 151 12.29 -5.50 2.80
C VAL A 151 11.29 -4.62 2.08
N CYS A 152 10.12 -4.47 2.66
CA CYS A 152 9.04 -3.60 2.21
C CYS A 152 9.09 -2.30 3.02
N CYS A 153 9.17 -1.16 2.34
CA CYS A 153 9.15 0.17 2.96
C CYS A 153 8.40 1.15 2.03
N HIS A 154 8.05 2.33 2.51
CA HIS A 154 7.27 3.26 1.68
C HIS A 154 8.14 3.93 0.62
N ALA A 155 9.25 4.58 1.03
CA ALA A 155 10.16 5.28 0.12
C ALA A 155 11.58 4.69 0.14
N THR A 156 12.25 4.71 1.29
CA THR A 156 13.52 4.02 1.56
C THR A 156 13.44 3.32 2.92
N PRO A 157 14.35 2.38 3.25
CA PRO A 157 14.34 1.72 4.55
C PRO A 157 14.49 2.68 5.76
N SER A 158 15.02 3.89 5.53
CA SER A 158 15.28 4.89 6.56
C SER A 158 14.35 6.11 6.50
N SER A 159 13.53 6.25 5.46
CA SER A 159 12.71 7.44 5.21
C SER A 159 11.43 7.06 4.47
N ASN A 160 10.31 7.67 4.83
CA ASN A 160 9.06 7.62 4.07
C ASN A 160 8.92 8.80 3.09
N GLU A 161 9.89 9.70 2.99
CA GLU A 161 9.79 10.92 2.15
C GLU A 161 10.78 10.95 0.97
N ASP A 162 11.84 10.13 1.02
CA ASP A 162 12.93 10.15 0.04
C ASP A 162 12.45 9.81 -1.39
N VAL A 163 12.63 10.75 -2.33
CA VAL A 163 12.21 10.54 -3.72
C VAL A 163 13.29 9.80 -4.51
N ILE A 164 13.04 8.51 -4.81
CA ILE A 164 13.90 7.66 -5.62
C ILE A 164 13.20 7.32 -6.94
N LEU A 165 13.73 7.87 -8.03
CA LEU A 165 13.22 7.69 -9.39
C LEU A 165 14.15 6.78 -10.21
N PRO A 166 13.69 6.25 -11.36
CA PRO A 166 14.53 5.42 -12.24
C PRO A 166 15.86 6.07 -12.62
N ALA A 167 15.87 7.40 -12.77
CA ALA A 167 17.03 8.20 -13.15
C ALA A 167 17.90 8.68 -11.97
N THR A 168 17.54 8.39 -10.72
CA THR A 168 18.33 8.80 -9.55
C THR A 168 19.78 8.29 -9.66
N PRO A 169 20.82 9.11 -9.42
CA PRO A 169 22.22 8.68 -9.50
C PRO A 169 22.52 7.44 -8.66
N LEU A 170 23.40 6.58 -9.15
CA LEU A 170 23.73 5.32 -8.47
C LEU A 170 24.24 5.54 -7.04
N GLU A 171 25.04 6.59 -6.80
CA GLU A 171 25.60 6.90 -5.49
C GLU A 171 24.54 7.21 -4.42
N ASP A 172 23.45 7.88 -4.81
CA ASP A 172 22.35 8.21 -3.91
C ASP A 172 21.49 6.96 -3.64
N VAL A 173 21.28 6.14 -4.67
CA VAL A 173 20.58 4.84 -4.55
C VAL A 173 21.36 3.88 -3.65
N GLU A 174 22.68 3.80 -3.79
CA GLU A 174 23.53 2.97 -2.91
C GLU A 174 23.51 3.47 -1.47
N ARG A 175 23.48 4.80 -1.26
CA ARG A 175 23.36 5.39 0.08
C ARG A 175 22.02 5.05 0.74
N ALA A 176 20.93 5.13 -0.02
CA ALA A 176 19.59 4.79 0.48
C ALA A 176 19.44 3.31 0.85
N LEU A 177 20.27 2.43 0.28
CA LEU A 177 20.29 0.99 0.59
C LEU A 177 21.39 0.58 1.57
N ALA A 178 22.19 1.50 2.09
CA ALA A 178 23.41 1.16 2.83
C ALA A 178 23.16 0.25 4.04
N ASP A 179 22.01 0.43 4.70
CA ASP A 179 21.61 -0.33 5.90
C ASP A 179 20.64 -1.49 5.62
N ALA A 180 20.27 -1.72 4.35
CA ALA A 180 19.34 -2.78 3.97
C ALA A 180 20.04 -4.14 3.84
N ASP A 181 19.81 -5.05 4.79
CA ASP A 181 20.18 -6.46 4.61
C ASP A 181 19.04 -7.25 3.95
N ALA A 182 18.85 -7.03 2.65
CA ALA A 182 17.81 -7.67 1.86
C ALA A 182 18.35 -8.16 0.51
N ASP A 183 17.70 -9.18 -0.06
CA ASP A 183 17.94 -9.54 -1.47
C ASP A 183 17.12 -8.66 -2.42
N ALA A 184 15.99 -8.15 -1.94
CA ALA A 184 15.15 -7.21 -2.67
C ALA A 184 14.53 -6.16 -1.75
N VAL A 185 14.29 -4.96 -2.29
CA VAL A 185 13.60 -3.86 -1.61
C VAL A 185 12.41 -3.44 -2.47
N ALA A 186 11.23 -3.37 -1.86
CA ALA A 186 9.99 -2.98 -2.53
C ALA A 186 9.44 -1.68 -1.93
N THR A 187 9.12 -0.72 -2.80
CA THR A 187 8.69 0.64 -2.40
C THR A 187 7.42 1.10 -3.10
N GLY A 188 6.79 2.12 -2.54
CA GLY A 188 5.69 2.90 -3.11
C GLY A 188 6.16 4.32 -3.42
N HIS A 189 5.47 5.30 -2.85
CA HIS A 189 5.81 6.74 -2.72
C HIS A 189 5.85 7.53 -4.02
N VAL A 190 6.57 7.02 -5.02
CA VAL A 190 6.74 7.70 -6.30
C VAL A 190 5.65 7.34 -7.31
N HIS A 191 4.67 6.51 -6.98
CA HIS A 191 3.51 6.20 -7.83
C HIS A 191 3.87 5.72 -9.25
N LEU A 192 5.04 5.13 -9.42
CA LEU A 192 5.57 4.71 -10.72
C LEU A 192 6.15 3.31 -10.61
N GLN A 193 5.71 2.39 -11.47
CA GLN A 193 6.31 1.07 -11.56
C GLN A 193 7.70 1.15 -12.21
N TRP A 194 8.73 0.68 -11.48
CA TRP A 194 10.08 0.54 -12.02
C TRP A 194 10.87 -0.51 -11.25
N LEU A 195 11.91 -1.03 -11.88
CA LEU A 195 12.83 -2.01 -11.28
C LEU A 195 14.27 -1.71 -11.69
N ARG A 196 15.17 -1.77 -10.70
CA ARG A 196 16.61 -1.55 -10.87
C ARG A 196 17.41 -2.54 -10.02
N ARG A 197 18.51 -3.03 -10.57
CA ARG A 197 19.49 -3.81 -9.82
C ARG A 197 20.59 -2.89 -9.27
N VAL A 198 20.84 -2.97 -7.97
CA VAL A 198 21.85 -2.16 -7.25
C VAL A 198 22.78 -3.12 -6.51
N GLY A 199 23.94 -3.40 -7.11
CA GLY A 199 24.83 -4.47 -6.64
C GLY A 199 24.12 -5.83 -6.58
N ARG A 200 23.92 -6.37 -5.37
CA ARG A 200 23.21 -7.63 -5.13
C ARG A 200 21.69 -7.46 -4.95
N VAL A 201 21.23 -6.25 -4.64
CA VAL A 201 19.84 -5.97 -4.26
C VAL A 201 19.01 -5.68 -5.51
N LEU A 202 17.82 -6.27 -5.58
CA LEU A 202 16.79 -5.91 -6.54
C LEU A 202 15.86 -4.87 -5.91
N TRP A 203 15.90 -3.62 -6.37
CA TRP A 203 14.99 -2.57 -5.88
C TRP A 203 13.94 -2.25 -6.92
N PHE A 204 12.68 -2.25 -6.54
CA PHE A 204 11.58 -1.85 -7.40
C PHE A 204 10.51 -1.05 -6.64
N SER A 205 9.82 -0.16 -7.35
CA SER A 205 8.60 0.49 -6.88
C SER A 205 7.39 -0.18 -7.53
N VAL A 206 6.32 -0.38 -6.76
CA VAL A 206 5.15 -1.17 -7.15
C VAL A 206 4.09 -0.37 -7.93
N GLY A 207 4.29 0.94 -8.06
CA GLY A 207 3.29 1.87 -8.59
C GLY A 207 2.31 2.32 -7.51
N SER A 208 1.18 2.85 -7.94
CA SER A 208 0.11 3.32 -7.05
C SER A 208 -1.21 2.65 -7.39
N VAL A 209 -1.93 2.19 -6.37
CA VAL A 209 -3.29 1.67 -6.54
C VAL A 209 -4.28 2.79 -6.82
N GLY A 210 -4.18 3.88 -6.05
CA GLY A 210 -5.22 4.91 -6.02
C GLY A 210 -4.95 6.15 -6.84
N LEU A 211 -3.69 6.40 -7.20
CA LEU A 211 -3.24 7.69 -7.74
C LEU A 211 -2.08 7.55 -8.74
N VAL A 212 -2.28 6.80 -9.81
CA VAL A 212 -1.31 6.72 -10.91
C VAL A 212 -1.28 8.03 -11.69
N TRP A 213 -0.08 8.58 -11.90
CA TRP A 213 0.09 9.84 -12.61
C TRP A 213 1.46 9.94 -13.29
N GLU A 214 1.56 10.80 -14.31
CA GLU A 214 2.83 11.05 -14.99
C GLU A 214 3.64 12.16 -14.31
N HIS A 215 4.89 11.87 -13.93
CA HIS A 215 5.86 12.81 -13.34
C HIS A 215 6.42 13.85 -14.35
N LYS A 216 5.55 14.53 -15.10
CA LYS A 216 5.93 15.58 -16.06
C LYS A 216 5.73 17.00 -15.51
N GLU A 217 4.81 17.17 -14.58
CA GLU A 217 4.40 18.44 -13.95
C GLU A 217 4.08 18.16 -12.46
N PRO A 218 3.71 19.15 -11.63
CA PRO A 218 3.20 18.90 -10.29
C PRO A 218 1.88 18.11 -10.27
N LEU A 219 1.64 17.33 -9.20
CA LEU A 219 0.49 16.41 -9.04
C LEU A 219 -0.87 17.08 -9.29
N ASP A 220 -1.00 18.35 -8.92
CA ASP A 220 -2.25 19.10 -9.01
C ASP A 220 -2.53 19.70 -10.39
N ARG A 221 -1.70 19.35 -11.39
CA ARG A 221 -1.74 19.85 -12.78
C ARG A 221 -1.71 18.76 -13.83
N VAL A 222 -1.61 17.48 -13.44
CA VAL A 222 -1.59 16.34 -14.36
C VAL A 222 -2.86 15.53 -14.19
N PRO A 223 -3.57 15.20 -15.28
CA PRO A 223 -4.68 14.25 -15.22
C PRO A 223 -4.20 12.88 -14.72
N PHE A 224 -4.95 12.30 -13.80
CA PHE A 224 -4.68 10.96 -13.30
C PHE A 224 -4.97 9.90 -14.37
N GLU A 225 -4.25 8.78 -14.27
CA GLU A 225 -4.48 7.61 -15.12
C GLU A 225 -5.55 6.71 -14.47
N PRO A 226 -6.55 6.22 -15.23
CA PRO A 226 -7.65 5.43 -14.69
C PRO A 226 -7.26 3.96 -14.49
N PHE A 227 -6.09 3.73 -13.91
CA PHE A 227 -5.54 2.41 -13.65
C PHE A 227 -5.09 2.29 -12.20
N SER A 228 -5.29 1.11 -11.64
CA SER A 228 -4.68 0.68 -10.40
C SER A 228 -3.44 -0.14 -10.69
N GLU A 229 -2.33 0.17 -10.03
CA GLU A 229 -1.05 -0.51 -10.18
C GLU A 229 -0.62 -1.20 -8.89
N TYR A 230 -0.11 -2.43 -9.02
CA TYR A 230 0.44 -3.21 -7.91
C TYR A 230 1.47 -4.23 -8.43
N ALA A 231 2.16 -4.95 -7.54
CA ALA A 231 3.13 -5.97 -7.96
C ALA A 231 2.87 -7.34 -7.31
N LEU A 232 3.15 -8.40 -8.06
CA LEU A 232 3.27 -9.76 -7.54
C LEU A 232 4.75 -10.15 -7.54
N VAL A 233 5.18 -10.84 -6.48
CA VAL A 233 6.56 -11.30 -6.32
C VAL A 233 6.59 -12.77 -5.97
N ASP A 234 7.41 -13.50 -6.70
CA ASP A 234 7.80 -14.88 -6.40
C ASP A 234 9.11 -14.85 -5.58
N ASP A 235 9.06 -15.23 -4.30
CA ASP A 235 10.23 -15.11 -3.43
C ASP A 235 11.38 -16.08 -3.77
N GLU A 236 11.09 -17.18 -4.47
CA GLU A 236 12.06 -18.23 -4.75
C GLU A 236 13.09 -17.72 -5.76
N ASN A 237 12.60 -17.07 -6.82
CA ASN A 237 13.40 -16.56 -7.93
C ASN A 237 13.49 -15.02 -7.97
N LEU A 238 12.80 -14.31 -7.07
CA LEU A 238 12.65 -12.85 -7.08
C LEU A 238 12.09 -12.31 -8.41
N ALA A 239 11.19 -13.06 -9.06
CA ALA A 239 10.48 -12.58 -10.22
C ALA A 239 9.40 -11.59 -9.77
N VAL A 240 9.44 -10.39 -10.37
CA VAL A 240 8.48 -9.31 -10.13
C VAL A 240 7.58 -9.19 -11.35
N GLU A 241 6.27 -9.29 -11.15
CA GLU A 241 5.25 -9.01 -12.16
C GLU A 241 4.50 -7.73 -11.77
N PHE A 242 4.57 -6.74 -12.66
CA PHE A 242 3.82 -5.50 -12.53
C PHE A 242 2.42 -5.65 -13.13
N ARG A 243 1.42 -5.24 -12.35
CA ARG A 243 0.00 -5.33 -12.70
C ARG A 243 -0.54 -3.93 -12.90
N ARG A 244 -1.41 -3.76 -13.90
CA ARG A 244 -2.07 -2.48 -14.21
C ARG A 244 -3.50 -2.73 -14.67
N ILE A 245 -4.47 -2.37 -13.82
CA ILE A 245 -5.87 -2.79 -13.93
C ILE A 245 -6.76 -1.57 -14.09
N PRO A 246 -7.61 -1.47 -15.13
CA PRO A 246 -8.54 -0.35 -15.25
C PRO A 246 -9.61 -0.42 -14.15
N PHE A 247 -10.08 0.73 -13.69
CA PHE A 247 -11.22 0.82 -12.76
C PHE A 247 -12.26 1.83 -13.24
N ASP A 248 -13.45 1.79 -12.65
CA ASP A 248 -14.57 2.67 -13.02
C ASP A 248 -14.41 4.08 -12.41
N VAL A 249 -13.94 5.02 -13.23
CA VAL A 249 -13.78 6.43 -12.82
C VAL A 249 -15.12 7.09 -12.50
N GLU A 250 -16.21 6.71 -13.19
CA GLU A 250 -17.52 7.31 -12.92
C GLU A 250 -18.06 6.84 -11.56
N GLU A 251 -17.79 5.60 -11.14
CA GLU A 251 -18.06 5.12 -9.78
C GLU A 251 -17.29 5.97 -8.75
N LEU A 252 -15.99 6.22 -9.00
CA LEU A 252 -15.13 7.01 -8.12
C LEU A 252 -15.62 8.47 -7.99
N ILE A 253 -15.94 9.13 -9.10
CA ILE A 253 -16.48 10.50 -9.13
C ILE A 253 -17.85 10.54 -8.43
N SER A 254 -18.70 9.53 -8.66
CA SER A 254 -20.01 9.44 -8.00
C SER A 254 -19.87 9.29 -6.48
N ALA A 255 -18.92 8.48 -6.01
CA ALA A 255 -18.63 8.33 -4.59
C ALA A 255 -18.14 9.63 -3.95
N ALA A 256 -17.25 10.37 -4.63
CA ALA A 256 -16.79 11.67 -4.17
C ALA A 256 -17.92 12.69 -4.03
N ARG A 257 -18.81 12.74 -5.03
CA ARG A 257 -19.99 13.62 -5.00
C ARG A 257 -20.94 13.26 -3.86
N ALA A 258 -21.21 11.97 -3.65
CA ALA A 258 -22.15 11.51 -2.63
C ALA A 258 -21.69 11.82 -1.19
N LYS A 259 -20.39 12.07 -1.00
CA LYS A 259 -19.79 12.37 0.31
C LYS A 259 -19.43 13.84 0.51
N ASP A 260 -19.84 14.72 -0.41
CA ASP A 260 -19.50 16.13 -0.39
C ASP A 260 -17.98 16.36 -0.25
N PHE A 261 -17.18 15.62 -1.03
CA PHE A 261 -15.72 15.65 -0.93
C PHE A 261 -15.15 17.08 -1.07
N PRO A 262 -14.29 17.56 -0.16
CA PRO A 262 -13.72 18.90 -0.24
C PRO A 262 -12.99 19.15 -1.55
N GLY A 263 -13.32 20.26 -2.21
CA GLY A 263 -12.73 20.59 -3.52
C GLY A 263 -13.15 19.67 -4.66
N PHE A 264 -14.30 18.98 -4.53
CA PHE A 264 -14.84 18.02 -5.51
C PHE A 264 -14.68 18.46 -6.96
N ASP A 265 -15.10 19.68 -7.33
CA ASP A 265 -15.05 20.12 -8.73
C ASP A 265 -13.62 20.10 -9.28
N ARG A 266 -12.66 20.69 -8.54
CA ARG A 266 -11.24 20.70 -8.93
C ARG A 266 -10.68 19.27 -9.01
N TRP A 267 -10.97 18.45 -8.01
CA TRP A 267 -10.47 17.08 -7.95
C TRP A 267 -11.06 16.21 -9.07
N ALA A 268 -12.35 16.37 -9.39
CA ALA A 268 -13.01 15.60 -10.43
C ALA A 268 -12.48 15.95 -11.83
N GLU A 269 -12.05 17.18 -12.08
CA GLU A 269 -11.40 17.56 -13.34
C GLU A 269 -10.09 16.78 -13.59
N LEU A 270 -9.37 16.37 -12.54
CA LEU A 270 -8.13 15.58 -12.69
C LEU A 270 -8.41 14.15 -13.21
N TRP A 271 -9.65 13.68 -13.11
CA TRP A 271 -10.07 12.35 -13.57
C TRP A 271 -10.78 12.35 -14.92
N LYS A 272 -11.23 13.51 -15.40
CA LYS A 272 -11.95 13.64 -16.67
C LYS A 272 -10.96 13.67 -17.84
N ARG A 273 -11.16 12.78 -18.81
CA ARG A 273 -10.47 12.78 -20.11
C ARG A 273 -11.48 12.94 -21.24
#